data_AF-Q8SS28-F1
#
_entry.id   AF-Q8SS28-F1
#
_cell.length_a   1.000
_cell.length_b   1.000
_cell.length_c   1.000
_cell.angle_alpha   90.00
_cell.angle_beta   90.00
_cell.angle_gamma   90.00
#
_symmetry.space_group_name_H-M   'P 1'
#
loop_
_entity.id
_entity.type
_entity.pdbx_description
1 polymer ?
#
loop_
_entity_poly.entity_id
_entity_poly.type
_entity_poly.pdbx_seq_one_letter_code
_entity_poly.pdbx_strand_id
1 'polypeptide(L)'
;MLLPLLIVGMAICRENAVILILCRNSDKNGITETIKNFEEVFNKNFGYPYVFLNDEEFTEDFKKSIRDVTSSTVEFGKLEPEEWEVPKWIDMKKAKEEMMKMEDKKIIYGGSLSYRKMCRFFSGFFYRNKLVEKYDYYWRIEPDVKFLCQIEYDPFTYLRENNKQYGFVISLVEFMDTIPGLFREVLKFITQNLNSIRKVDGNRFILNKDGSYNGCHFWSNFEIASFGFFRSETYQKYFDWLDKAGGFFYERWGDAPVHSIAASLFLDKDQTHFFSDIGYEHPPFQHCPREASMRSKCKCSISNSLDYSSNSCLGLYIKSLL
;
A
#
# COMPACT_ATOMS: atom_id res chain seq x y z
N MET A 1 -12.06 -56.52 -8.05
CA MET A 1 -12.46 -55.23 -8.65
C MET A 1 -11.93 -54.11 -7.78
N LEU A 2 -10.76 -53.56 -8.13
CA LEU A 2 -10.17 -52.40 -7.48
C LEU A 2 -10.60 -51.16 -8.28
N LEU A 3 -11.32 -50.25 -7.63
CA LEU A 3 -11.65 -48.93 -8.17
C LEU A 3 -10.35 -48.11 -8.24
N PRO A 4 -10.03 -47.44 -9.35
CA PRO A 4 -8.88 -46.56 -9.39
C PRO A 4 -9.20 -45.26 -8.64
N LEU A 5 -8.36 -44.90 -7.67
CA LEU A 5 -8.33 -43.55 -7.09
C LEU A 5 -8.04 -42.57 -8.24
N LEU A 6 -9.02 -41.75 -8.58
CA LEU A 6 -8.80 -40.52 -9.35
C LEU A 6 -7.99 -39.57 -8.48
N ILE A 7 -6.68 -39.52 -8.73
CA ILE A 7 -5.85 -38.39 -8.32
C ILE A 7 -6.27 -37.23 -9.21
N VAL A 8 -7.26 -36.46 -8.76
CA VAL A 8 -7.49 -35.11 -9.29
C VAL A 8 -6.30 -34.30 -8.82
N GLY A 9 -5.30 -34.16 -9.69
CA GLY A 9 -4.30 -33.12 -9.52
C GLY A 9 -5.05 -31.80 -9.50
N MET A 10 -5.25 -31.21 -8.33
CA MET A 10 -5.57 -29.80 -8.22
C MET A 10 -4.38 -29.09 -8.86
N ALA A 11 -4.52 -28.71 -10.13
CA ALA A 11 -3.75 -27.61 -10.66
C ALA A 11 -4.13 -26.43 -9.76
N ILE A 12 -3.27 -26.11 -8.81
CA ILE A 12 -3.41 -24.89 -8.01
C ILE A 12 -3.23 -23.76 -9.01
N CYS A 13 -4.34 -23.27 -9.54
CA CYS A 13 -4.33 -22.09 -10.38
C CYS A 13 -3.88 -20.94 -9.50
N ARG A 14 -2.74 -20.35 -9.86
CA ARG A 14 -2.23 -19.10 -9.30
C ARG A 14 -3.35 -18.06 -9.25
N GLU A 15 -3.39 -17.26 -8.17
CA GLU A 15 -4.40 -16.22 -8.03
C GLU A 15 -4.31 -15.16 -9.14
N ASN A 16 -5.41 -14.45 -9.37
CA ASN A 16 -5.44 -13.33 -10.30
C ASN A 16 -4.84 -12.07 -9.64
N ALA A 17 -3.51 -11.99 -9.61
CA ALA A 17 -2.79 -10.94 -8.92
C ALA A 17 -1.60 -10.38 -9.72
N VAL A 18 -1.12 -9.21 -9.30
CA VAL A 18 -0.01 -8.49 -9.94
C VAL A 18 0.91 -7.87 -8.89
N ILE A 19 2.20 -7.78 -9.21
CA ILE A 19 3.14 -6.96 -8.45
C ILE A 19 3.15 -5.56 -9.07
N LEU A 20 2.77 -4.55 -8.30
CA LEU A 20 2.57 -3.18 -8.76
C LEU A 20 3.67 -2.24 -8.26
N ILE A 21 4.30 -1.53 -9.18
CA ILE A 21 5.37 -0.58 -8.89
C ILE A 21 5.06 0.76 -9.57
N LEU A 22 5.13 1.86 -8.81
CA LEU A 22 5.23 3.21 -9.34
C LEU A 22 6.65 3.71 -9.09
N CYS A 23 7.40 4.00 -10.14
CA CYS A 23 8.77 4.49 -10.01
C CYS A 23 9.18 5.32 -11.23
N ARG A 24 10.24 6.11 -11.07
CA ARG A 24 10.82 6.91 -12.14
C ARG A 24 11.95 6.17 -12.85
N ASN A 25 12.32 6.65 -14.03
CA ASN A 25 13.54 6.22 -14.71
C ASN A 25 14.80 6.37 -13.84
N SER A 26 14.84 7.39 -12.96
CA SER A 26 15.96 7.63 -12.03
C SER A 26 16.12 6.54 -10.98
N ASP A 27 15.06 5.80 -10.68
CA ASP A 27 15.03 4.82 -9.59
C ASP A 27 15.55 3.45 -10.06
N LYS A 28 15.96 3.34 -11.34
CA LYS A 28 16.40 2.12 -12.03
C LYS A 28 17.24 1.20 -11.16
N ASN A 29 18.29 1.72 -10.53
CA ASN A 29 19.23 0.91 -9.77
C ASN A 29 18.57 0.36 -8.50
N GLY A 30 17.88 1.21 -7.74
CA GLY A 30 17.20 0.83 -6.50
C GLY A 30 16.13 -0.22 -6.74
N ILE A 31 15.26 -0.01 -7.75
CA ILE A 31 14.21 -0.97 -8.06
C ILE A 31 14.77 -2.27 -8.66
N THR A 32 15.84 -2.22 -9.46
CA THR A 32 16.47 -3.43 -10.01
C THR A 32 17.00 -4.33 -8.88
N GLU A 33 17.64 -3.75 -7.86
CA GLU A 33 18.10 -4.51 -6.69
C GLU A 33 16.94 -5.05 -5.84
N THR A 34 15.89 -4.26 -5.65
CA THR A 34 14.66 -4.73 -5.01
C THR A 34 14.05 -5.94 -5.74
N ILE A 35 13.91 -5.90 -7.07
CA ILE A 35 13.34 -7.01 -7.85
C ILE A 35 14.22 -8.26 -7.75
N LYS A 36 15.56 -8.14 -7.84
CA LYS A 36 16.47 -9.28 -7.64
C LYS A 36 16.24 -9.96 -6.29
N ASN A 37 16.16 -9.16 -5.23
CA ASN A 37 15.91 -9.66 -3.89
C ASN A 37 14.52 -10.30 -3.76
N PHE A 38 13.48 -9.66 -4.31
CA PHE A 38 12.12 -10.18 -4.29
C PHE A 38 11.95 -11.49 -5.08
N GLU A 39 12.62 -11.61 -6.24
CA GLU A 39 12.72 -12.85 -6.99
C GLU A 39 13.43 -13.94 -6.18
N GLU A 40 14.55 -13.63 -5.51
CA GLU A 40 15.31 -14.59 -4.69
C GLU A 40 14.44 -15.21 -3.60
N VAL A 41 13.59 -14.41 -2.93
CA VAL A 41 12.85 -14.83 -1.73
C VAL A 41 11.41 -15.27 -1.98
N PHE A 42 10.82 -14.90 -3.11
CA PHE A 42 9.41 -15.17 -3.42
C PHE A 42 9.19 -15.46 -4.90
N ASN A 43 9.29 -14.44 -5.76
CA ASN A 43 8.55 -14.47 -7.03
C ASN A 43 9.09 -15.46 -8.07
N LYS A 44 10.35 -15.91 -7.96
CA LYS A 44 10.87 -16.97 -8.84
C LYS A 44 10.08 -18.29 -8.73
N ASN A 45 9.42 -18.52 -7.59
CA ASN A 45 8.65 -19.73 -7.31
C ASN A 45 7.17 -19.61 -7.71
N PHE A 46 6.63 -18.38 -7.79
CA PHE A 46 5.19 -18.12 -8.02
C PHE A 46 4.90 -17.44 -9.38
N GLY A 47 5.87 -16.71 -9.92
CA GLY A 47 5.87 -16.14 -11.27
C GLY A 47 4.81 -15.06 -11.52
N TYR A 48 4.40 -14.30 -10.49
CA TYR A 48 3.40 -13.24 -10.66
C TYR A 48 3.92 -12.14 -11.60
N PRO A 49 3.04 -11.61 -12.48
CA PRO A 49 3.43 -10.55 -13.41
C PRO A 49 3.72 -9.24 -12.67
N TYR A 50 4.55 -8.40 -13.28
CA TYR A 50 4.84 -7.05 -12.82
C TYR A 50 4.16 -6.00 -13.70
N VAL A 51 3.59 -4.97 -13.08
CA VAL A 51 3.16 -3.74 -13.74
C VAL A 51 3.97 -2.58 -13.17
N PHE A 52 4.73 -1.93 -14.04
CA PHE A 52 5.47 -0.71 -13.75
C PHE A 52 4.71 0.49 -14.31
N LEU A 53 4.46 1.49 -13.46
CA LEU A 53 3.84 2.74 -13.82
C LEU A 53 4.81 3.90 -13.58
N ASN A 54 4.71 4.93 -14.40
CA ASN A 54 5.51 6.16 -14.31
C ASN A 54 4.75 7.33 -14.91
N ASP A 55 4.97 8.55 -14.42
CA ASP A 55 4.41 9.76 -15.02
C ASP A 55 5.11 10.17 -16.33
N GLU A 56 6.24 9.56 -16.62
CA GLU A 56 6.97 9.67 -17.88
C GLU A 56 7.04 8.32 -18.62
N GLU A 57 7.46 8.35 -19.88
CA GLU A 57 7.80 7.13 -20.61
C GLU A 57 9.01 6.46 -19.97
N PHE A 58 8.94 5.14 -19.76
CA PHE A 58 10.11 4.37 -19.37
C PHE A 58 11.10 4.28 -20.53
N THR A 59 12.37 4.55 -20.24
CA THR A 59 13.48 4.40 -21.19
C THR A 59 13.74 2.93 -21.52
N GLU A 60 14.29 2.64 -22.70
CA GLU A 60 14.65 1.26 -23.07
C GLU A 60 15.72 0.66 -22.18
N ASP A 61 16.66 1.48 -21.69
CA ASP A 61 17.65 1.07 -20.70
C ASP A 61 17.00 0.61 -19.38
N PHE A 62 16.00 1.36 -18.89
CA PHE A 62 15.21 0.94 -17.72
C PHE A 62 14.46 -0.36 -17.99
N LYS A 63 13.72 -0.45 -19.10
CA LYS A 63 12.95 -1.67 -19.42
C LYS A 63 13.86 -2.89 -19.55
N LYS A 64 15.05 -2.72 -20.14
CA LYS A 64 16.04 -3.78 -20.26
C LYS A 64 16.56 -4.23 -18.89
N SER A 65 16.93 -3.30 -17.99
CA SER A 65 17.47 -3.67 -16.68
C SER A 65 16.48 -4.48 -15.84
N ILE A 66 15.18 -4.17 -15.94
CA ILE A 66 14.13 -4.95 -15.26
C ILE A 66 13.96 -6.33 -15.89
N ARG A 67 13.89 -6.43 -17.22
CA ARG A 67 13.77 -7.74 -17.91
C ARG A 67 14.96 -8.66 -17.69
N ASP A 68 16.15 -8.10 -17.44
CA ASP A 68 17.36 -8.87 -17.18
C ASP A 68 17.34 -9.56 -15.79
N VAL A 69 16.44 -9.16 -14.88
CA VAL A 69 16.41 -9.66 -13.48
C VAL A 69 15.17 -10.46 -13.09
N THR A 70 14.21 -10.67 -13.99
CA THR A 70 13.04 -11.53 -13.77
C THR A 70 12.65 -12.28 -15.03
N SER A 71 12.14 -13.50 -14.87
CA SER A 71 11.52 -14.29 -15.95
C SER A 71 10.00 -14.08 -16.04
N SER A 72 9.40 -13.39 -15.08
CA SER A 72 7.96 -13.10 -15.07
C SER A 72 7.59 -12.08 -16.15
N THR A 73 6.32 -12.07 -16.55
CA THR A 73 5.82 -11.06 -17.50
C THR A 73 5.91 -9.66 -16.88
N VAL A 74 6.36 -8.68 -17.66
CA VAL A 74 6.48 -7.28 -17.22
C VAL A 74 5.77 -6.36 -18.21
N GLU A 75 4.83 -5.57 -17.70
CA GLU A 75 4.15 -4.51 -18.43
C GLU A 75 4.62 -3.14 -17.92
N PHE A 76 4.82 -2.19 -18.84
CA PHE A 76 5.25 -0.82 -18.54
C PHE A 76 4.17 0.14 -19.04
N GLY A 77 3.69 1.02 -18.17
CA GLY A 77 2.66 2.00 -18.48
C GLY A 77 3.10 3.42 -18.10
N LYS A 78 2.82 4.37 -18.99
CA LYS A 78 2.81 5.79 -18.64
C LYS A 78 1.44 6.15 -18.07
N LEU A 79 1.41 6.92 -16.99
CA LEU A 79 0.19 7.45 -16.41
C LEU A 79 -0.47 8.46 -17.35
N GLU A 80 -1.78 8.37 -17.48
CA GLU A 80 -2.57 9.34 -18.23
C GLU A 80 -2.67 10.66 -17.43
N PRO A 81 -2.83 11.82 -18.09
CA PRO A 81 -2.93 13.11 -17.40
C PRO A 81 -4.01 13.15 -16.32
N GLU A 82 -5.14 12.46 -16.51
CA GLU A 82 -6.24 12.41 -15.55
C GLU A 82 -5.87 11.68 -14.25
N GLU A 83 -4.94 10.72 -14.33
CA GLU A 83 -4.46 9.92 -13.20
C GLU A 83 -3.42 10.68 -12.37
N TRP A 84 -2.63 11.55 -13.01
CA TRP A 84 -1.46 12.18 -12.39
C TRP A 84 -1.59 13.69 -12.16
N GLU A 85 -2.14 14.44 -13.12
CA GLU A 85 -2.13 15.90 -13.08
C GLU A 85 -3.00 16.50 -11.98
N VAL A 86 -2.65 17.73 -11.59
CA VAL A 86 -3.41 18.45 -10.57
C VAL A 86 -4.81 18.79 -11.13
N PRO A 87 -5.89 18.43 -10.42
CA PRO A 87 -7.23 18.67 -10.94
C PRO A 87 -7.59 20.17 -10.94
N LYS A 88 -8.47 20.54 -11.88
CA LYS A 88 -8.81 21.95 -12.18
C LYS A 88 -9.44 22.75 -11.04
N TRP A 89 -9.97 22.09 -10.01
CA TRP A 89 -10.58 22.75 -8.84
C TRP A 89 -9.55 23.12 -7.76
N ILE A 90 -8.27 22.79 -7.96
CA ILE A 90 -7.19 23.17 -7.05
C ILE A 90 -6.67 24.54 -7.43
N ASP A 91 -6.72 25.47 -6.47
CA ASP A 91 -6.04 26.74 -6.56
C ASP A 91 -4.53 26.51 -6.39
N MET A 92 -3.82 26.48 -7.51
CA MET A 92 -2.38 26.27 -7.55
C MET A 92 -1.57 27.38 -6.91
N LYS A 93 -2.10 28.60 -6.77
CA LYS A 93 -1.42 29.67 -6.04
C LYS A 93 -1.44 29.34 -4.55
N LYS A 94 -2.62 29.03 -4.01
CA LYS A 94 -2.79 28.62 -2.61
C LYS A 94 -1.97 27.36 -2.29
N ALA A 95 -2.02 26.33 -3.15
CA ALA A 95 -1.26 25.10 -2.93
C ALA A 95 0.25 25.37 -2.84
N LYS A 96 0.80 26.21 -3.73
CA LYS A 96 2.22 26.62 -3.68
C LYS A 96 2.57 27.38 -2.41
N GLU A 97 1.71 28.28 -1.94
CA GLU A 97 1.92 29.00 -0.68
C GLU A 97 1.96 28.04 0.54
N GLU A 98 1.05 27.06 0.62
CA GLU A 98 1.07 26.07 1.70
C GLU A 98 2.28 25.12 1.61
N MET A 99 2.68 24.73 0.40
CA MET A 99 3.90 23.95 0.17
C MET A 99 5.15 24.67 0.67
N MET A 100 5.29 25.97 0.37
CA MET A 100 6.41 26.79 0.86
C MET A 100 6.43 26.84 2.39
N LYS A 101 5.27 27.03 3.04
CA LYS A 101 5.19 26.99 4.52
C LYS A 101 5.63 25.65 5.10
N MET A 102 5.31 24.54 4.45
CA MET A 102 5.75 23.21 4.88
C MET A 102 7.24 22.98 4.63
N GLU A 103 7.78 23.50 3.53
CA GLU A 103 9.21 23.47 3.21
C GLU A 103 10.03 24.29 4.23
N ASP A 104 9.58 25.50 4.58
CA ASP A 104 10.19 26.35 5.60
C ASP A 104 10.23 25.68 6.98
N LYS A 105 9.20 24.88 7.29
CA LYS A 105 9.12 24.04 8.50
C LYS A 105 9.96 22.76 8.43
N LYS A 106 10.66 22.52 7.31
CA LYS A 106 11.46 21.31 7.05
C LYS A 106 10.66 20.01 7.14
N ILE A 107 9.37 20.07 6.80
CA ILE A 107 8.55 18.87 6.68
C ILE A 107 9.05 18.05 5.50
N ILE A 108 9.30 16.76 5.68
CA ILE A 108 9.75 15.88 4.60
C ILE A 108 8.75 15.94 3.43
N TYR A 109 9.27 16.19 2.22
CA TYR A 109 8.48 16.44 1.00
C TYR A 109 7.49 17.64 1.08
N GLY A 110 7.65 18.53 2.06
CA GLY A 110 6.79 19.69 2.28
C GLY A 110 6.63 20.56 1.02
N GLY A 111 7.71 20.84 0.31
CA GLY A 111 7.72 21.60 -0.95
C GLY A 111 7.49 20.79 -2.22
N SER A 112 7.27 19.46 -2.14
CA SER A 112 7.23 18.60 -3.33
C SER A 112 5.83 18.46 -3.92
N LEU A 113 5.64 19.00 -5.14
CA LEU A 113 4.40 18.81 -5.91
C LEU A 113 4.26 17.37 -6.40
N SER A 114 5.35 16.79 -6.91
CA SER A 114 5.33 15.41 -7.45
C SER A 114 5.02 14.37 -6.38
N TYR A 115 5.45 14.59 -5.13
CA TYR A 115 5.08 13.73 -4.01
C TYR A 115 3.58 13.78 -3.70
N ARG A 116 2.95 14.96 -3.79
CA ARG A 116 1.50 15.10 -3.61
C ARG A 116 0.70 14.43 -4.72
N LYS A 117 1.18 14.55 -5.97
CA LYS A 117 0.61 13.82 -7.13
C LYS A 117 0.71 12.31 -6.89
N MET A 118 1.85 11.82 -6.40
CA MET A 118 2.04 10.42 -6.01
C MET A 118 1.04 9.96 -4.94
N CYS A 119 0.91 10.70 -3.83
CA CYS A 119 -0.04 10.34 -2.77
C CYS A 119 -1.49 10.32 -3.27
N ARG A 120 -1.88 11.28 -4.12
CA ARG A 120 -3.20 11.29 -4.75
C ARG A 120 -3.39 10.09 -5.69
N PHE A 121 -2.39 9.76 -6.50
CA PHE A 121 -2.43 8.63 -7.42
C PHE A 121 -2.64 7.31 -6.68
N PHE A 122 -1.83 7.04 -5.64
CA PHE A 122 -2.02 5.84 -4.82
C PHE A 122 -3.30 5.89 -4.00
N SER A 123 -3.83 7.06 -3.63
CA SER A 123 -5.12 7.13 -2.94
C SER A 123 -6.32 6.79 -3.84
N GLY A 124 -6.25 7.09 -5.15
CA GLY A 124 -7.45 7.19 -5.98
C GLY A 124 -7.41 6.61 -7.38
N PHE A 125 -6.24 6.39 -7.96
CA PHE A 125 -6.10 6.10 -9.39
C PHE A 125 -5.41 4.79 -9.70
N PHE A 126 -4.49 4.32 -8.85
CA PHE A 126 -3.71 3.11 -9.14
C PHE A 126 -4.59 1.89 -9.48
N TYR A 127 -5.71 1.71 -8.79
CA TYR A 127 -6.66 0.60 -8.97
C TYR A 127 -7.59 0.75 -10.19
N ARG A 128 -7.57 1.94 -10.83
CA ARG A 128 -8.33 2.30 -12.03
C ARG A 128 -7.49 2.24 -13.30
N ASN A 129 -6.17 2.03 -13.18
CA ASN A 129 -5.29 2.01 -14.33
C ASN A 129 -5.56 0.79 -15.22
N LYS A 130 -5.66 1.00 -16.54
CA LYS A 130 -5.97 -0.02 -17.55
C LYS A 130 -5.10 -1.28 -17.47
N LEU A 131 -3.85 -1.17 -17.02
CA LEU A 131 -2.95 -2.32 -16.90
C LEU A 131 -3.30 -3.23 -15.73
N VAL A 132 -4.01 -2.70 -14.72
CA VAL A 132 -4.37 -3.44 -13.51
C VAL A 132 -5.85 -3.81 -13.38
N GLU A 133 -6.73 -3.28 -14.24
CA GLU A 133 -8.17 -3.55 -14.22
C GLU A 133 -8.50 -5.04 -14.27
N LYS A 134 -7.68 -5.83 -14.94
CA LYS A 134 -7.83 -7.28 -15.11
C LYS A 134 -7.49 -8.12 -13.87
N TYR A 135 -6.82 -7.54 -12.86
CA TYR A 135 -6.38 -8.25 -11.66
C TYR A 135 -7.32 -8.03 -10.46
N ASP A 136 -7.40 -9.03 -9.59
CA ASP A 136 -8.20 -9.02 -8.37
C ASP A 136 -7.38 -8.55 -7.15
N TYR A 137 -6.08 -8.84 -7.12
CA TYR A 137 -5.16 -8.45 -6.05
C TYR A 137 -3.90 -7.74 -6.58
N TYR A 138 -3.26 -6.96 -5.70
CA TYR A 138 -1.93 -6.41 -5.97
C TYR A 138 -1.00 -6.57 -4.77
N TRP A 139 0.29 -6.63 -5.05
CA TRP A 139 1.36 -6.39 -4.09
C TRP A 139 2.13 -5.14 -4.50
N ARG A 140 2.02 -4.06 -3.72
CA ARG A 140 2.82 -2.84 -3.91
C ARG A 140 4.25 -3.06 -3.46
N ILE A 141 5.20 -2.74 -4.34
CA ILE A 141 6.64 -2.74 -4.07
C ILE A 141 7.21 -1.39 -4.52
N GLU A 142 8.12 -0.83 -3.73
CA GLU A 142 8.82 0.41 -4.03
C GLU A 142 10.32 0.18 -4.29
N PRO A 143 11.02 1.13 -4.95
CA PRO A 143 12.48 1.09 -5.05
C PRO A 143 13.16 1.09 -3.67
N ASP A 144 14.36 0.52 -3.60
CA ASP A 144 15.25 0.57 -2.42
C ASP A 144 14.70 -0.15 -1.16
N VAL A 145 13.74 -1.04 -1.33
CA VAL A 145 13.22 -1.92 -0.27
C VAL A 145 13.89 -3.30 -0.30
N LYS A 146 13.86 -4.00 0.84
CA LYS A 146 14.36 -5.37 0.96
C LYS A 146 13.33 -6.28 1.64
N PHE A 147 13.14 -7.45 1.06
CA PHE A 147 12.48 -8.60 1.66
C PHE A 147 13.54 -9.46 2.34
N LEU A 148 13.41 -9.57 3.65
CA LEU A 148 14.45 -10.10 4.52
C LEU A 148 14.29 -11.59 4.78
N CYS A 149 13.12 -12.18 4.47
CA CYS A 149 12.79 -13.57 4.77
C CYS A 149 12.40 -14.33 3.50
N GLN A 150 12.67 -15.64 3.45
CA GLN A 150 12.09 -16.53 2.43
C GLN A 150 10.58 -16.63 2.62
N ILE A 151 9.82 -16.50 1.53
CA ILE A 151 8.35 -16.57 1.52
C ILE A 151 7.96 -17.80 0.70
N GLU A 152 7.53 -18.85 1.41
CA GLU A 152 7.36 -20.20 0.86
C GLU A 152 5.89 -20.57 0.59
N TYR A 153 4.98 -19.62 0.78
CA TYR A 153 3.56 -19.75 0.46
C TYR A 153 3.12 -18.58 -0.40
N ASP A 154 1.94 -18.68 -1.00
CA ASP A 154 1.34 -17.63 -1.80
C ASP A 154 0.49 -16.69 -0.92
N PRO A 155 0.90 -15.43 -0.69
CA PRO A 155 0.13 -14.49 0.13
C PRO A 155 -1.21 -14.10 -0.49
N PHE A 156 -1.36 -14.15 -1.80
CA PHE A 156 -2.63 -13.88 -2.46
C PHE A 156 -3.63 -15.02 -2.20
N THR A 157 -3.15 -16.26 -2.28
CA THR A 157 -3.96 -17.44 -1.90
C THR A 157 -4.39 -17.32 -0.44
N TYR A 158 -3.47 -16.92 0.45
CA TYR A 158 -3.78 -16.67 1.86
C TYR A 158 -4.89 -15.62 2.03
N LEU A 159 -4.82 -14.50 1.30
CA LEU A 159 -5.87 -13.46 1.31
C LEU A 159 -7.24 -14.05 0.95
N ARG A 160 -7.32 -14.76 -0.18
CA ARG A 160 -8.58 -15.36 -0.65
C ARG A 160 -9.14 -16.37 0.35
N GLU A 161 -8.33 -17.32 0.80
CA GLU A 161 -8.77 -18.41 1.67
C GLU A 161 -9.18 -17.95 3.07
N ASN A 162 -8.60 -16.85 3.55
CA ASN A 162 -8.86 -16.31 4.88
C ASN A 162 -9.71 -15.03 4.86
N ASN A 163 -10.37 -14.73 3.73
CA ASN A 163 -11.23 -13.57 3.53
C ASN A 163 -10.55 -12.24 3.93
N LYS A 164 -9.26 -12.09 3.61
CA LYS A 164 -8.50 -10.85 3.86
C LYS A 164 -8.59 -9.95 2.63
N GLN A 165 -8.76 -8.66 2.88
CA GLN A 165 -8.86 -7.62 1.87
C GLN A 165 -7.62 -6.71 1.85
N TYR A 166 -6.93 -6.57 2.98
CA TYR A 166 -5.79 -5.66 3.10
C TYR A 166 -4.74 -6.24 4.06
N GLY A 167 -3.50 -6.34 3.59
CA GLY A 167 -2.37 -6.87 4.35
C GLY A 167 -1.18 -5.91 4.40
N PHE A 168 -0.52 -5.86 5.56
CA PHE A 168 0.60 -4.95 5.84
C PHE A 168 1.69 -5.62 6.68
N VAL A 169 2.87 -4.99 6.76
CA VAL A 169 4.02 -5.41 7.59
C VAL A 169 4.49 -4.34 8.57
N ILE A 170 4.22 -3.06 8.31
CA ILE A 170 4.62 -1.96 9.22
C ILE A 170 3.40 -1.07 9.47
N SER A 171 3.26 -0.60 10.71
CA SER A 171 2.30 0.44 11.08
C SER A 171 2.96 1.46 12.01
N LEU A 172 2.71 2.75 11.76
CA LEU A 172 3.33 3.83 12.51
C LEU A 172 2.42 5.05 12.64
N VAL A 173 2.86 6.01 13.45
CA VAL A 173 2.18 7.29 13.63
C VAL A 173 2.61 8.27 12.53
N GLU A 174 1.64 8.86 11.83
CA GLU A 174 1.85 9.92 10.84
C GLU A 174 2.31 11.22 11.51
N PHE A 175 3.06 12.02 10.77
CA PHE A 175 3.35 13.38 11.19
C PHE A 175 2.10 14.27 11.01
N MET A 176 1.42 14.55 12.11
CA MET A 176 0.09 15.21 12.13
C MET A 176 0.04 16.57 11.41
N ASP A 177 1.17 17.29 11.33
CA ASP A 177 1.27 18.56 10.59
C ASP A 177 1.04 18.39 9.07
N THR A 178 1.10 17.17 8.55
CA THR A 178 0.87 16.85 7.13
C THR A 178 -0.60 16.61 6.80
N ILE A 179 -1.42 16.35 7.82
CA ILE A 179 -2.82 15.94 7.72
C ILE A 179 -3.77 16.64 8.73
N PRO A 180 -3.59 17.93 9.08
CA PRO A 180 -4.43 18.59 10.09
C PRO A 180 -5.92 18.61 9.74
N GLY A 181 -6.28 18.55 8.46
CA GLY A 181 -7.67 18.54 8.00
C GLY A 181 -8.23 17.17 7.65
N LEU A 182 -7.39 16.13 7.50
CA LEU A 182 -7.79 14.84 6.92
C LEU A 182 -8.96 14.21 7.67
N PHE A 183 -8.79 13.94 8.96
CA PHE A 183 -9.82 13.24 9.73
C PHE A 183 -11.09 14.07 9.90
N ARG A 184 -10.99 15.40 9.90
CA ARG A 184 -12.16 16.28 9.90
C ARG A 184 -12.99 16.11 8.62
N GLU A 185 -12.33 16.01 7.45
CA GLU A 185 -13.03 15.76 6.19
C GLU A 185 -13.60 14.34 6.12
N VAL A 186 -12.90 13.34 6.70
CA VAL A 186 -13.44 11.98 6.87
C VAL A 186 -14.73 12.00 7.69
N LEU A 187 -14.75 12.67 8.84
CA LEU A 187 -15.95 12.74 9.69
C LEU A 187 -17.12 13.41 8.98
N LYS A 188 -16.87 14.46 8.17
CA LYS A 188 -17.90 15.06 7.33
C LYS A 188 -18.44 14.08 6.29
N PHE A 189 -17.55 13.36 5.59
CA PHE A 189 -17.95 12.33 4.63
C PHE A 189 -18.84 11.28 5.27
N ILE A 190 -18.43 10.70 6.41
CA ILE A 190 -19.20 9.70 7.13
C ILE A 190 -20.56 10.26 7.53
N THR A 191 -20.59 11.45 8.14
CA THR A 191 -21.84 12.09 8.59
C THR A 191 -22.83 12.29 7.45
N GLN A 192 -22.37 12.72 6.28
CA GLN A 192 -23.23 12.94 5.11
C GLN A 192 -23.67 11.65 4.41
N ASN A 193 -23.00 10.53 4.67
CA ASN A 193 -23.26 9.24 4.02
C ASN A 193 -23.66 8.13 5.00
N LEU A 194 -24.08 8.47 6.23
CA LEU A 194 -24.41 7.51 7.30
C LEU A 194 -25.39 6.42 6.88
N ASN A 195 -26.35 6.74 6.00
CA ASN A 195 -27.37 5.80 5.53
C ASN A 195 -26.89 4.92 4.35
N SER A 196 -25.82 5.32 3.67
CA SER A 196 -25.33 4.66 2.45
C SER A 196 -24.09 3.80 2.72
N ILE A 197 -23.37 4.06 3.81
CA ILE A 197 -22.17 3.31 4.19
C ILE A 197 -22.58 2.05 4.95
N ARG A 198 -22.09 0.89 4.49
CA ARG A 198 -22.24 -0.38 5.21
C ARG A 198 -21.67 -0.25 6.62
N LYS A 199 -22.45 -0.65 7.63
CA LYS A 199 -21.94 -0.77 9.01
C LYS A 199 -21.05 -2.02 9.10
N VAL A 200 -19.85 -1.84 9.63
CA VAL A 200 -18.84 -2.90 9.79
C VAL A 200 -18.30 -2.90 11.22
N ASP A 201 -17.80 -4.03 11.70
CA ASP A 201 -17.01 -4.08 12.93
C ASP A 201 -15.55 -3.74 12.63
N GLY A 202 -15.31 -2.47 12.30
CA GLY A 202 -14.01 -2.00 11.84
C GLY A 202 -12.94 -1.96 12.93
N ASN A 203 -11.68 -2.12 12.53
CA ASN A 203 -10.56 -2.05 13.46
C ASN A 203 -10.35 -0.60 13.96
N ARG A 204 -10.41 -0.39 15.27
CA ARG A 204 -10.35 0.96 15.88
C ARG A 204 -8.95 1.42 16.30
N PHE A 205 -7.88 0.76 15.85
CA PHE A 205 -6.50 1.09 16.24
C PHE A 205 -6.07 2.53 15.91
N ILE A 206 -6.74 3.15 14.93
CA ILE A 206 -6.51 4.54 14.51
C ILE A 206 -7.15 5.60 15.42
N LEU A 207 -7.94 5.18 16.42
CA LEU A 207 -8.71 6.10 17.27
C LEU A 207 -8.18 6.12 18.71
N ASN A 208 -8.16 7.30 19.28
CA ASN A 208 -8.11 7.50 20.72
C ASN A 208 -9.44 7.13 21.37
N LYS A 209 -9.45 7.03 22.71
CA LYS A 209 -10.68 6.72 23.48
C LYS A 209 -11.80 7.75 23.30
N ASP A 210 -11.45 8.99 22.98
CA ASP A 210 -12.40 10.08 22.72
C ASP A 210 -12.90 10.11 21.27
N GLY A 211 -12.45 9.17 20.42
CA GLY A 211 -12.81 9.08 19.01
C GLY A 211 -11.99 9.99 18.09
N SER A 212 -11.01 10.73 18.61
CA SER A 212 -10.07 11.49 17.78
C SER A 212 -9.08 10.56 17.06
N TYR A 213 -8.66 10.93 15.85
CA TYR A 213 -7.63 10.20 15.11
C TYR A 213 -6.27 10.38 15.78
N ASN A 214 -5.59 9.27 16.04
CA ASN A 214 -4.31 9.25 16.75
C ASN A 214 -3.08 9.28 15.84
N GLY A 215 -3.27 9.35 14.51
CA GLY A 215 -2.19 9.35 13.52
C GLY A 215 -1.75 7.96 13.05
N CYS A 216 -2.22 6.87 13.68
CA CYS A 216 -1.83 5.53 13.31
C CYS A 216 -2.33 5.14 11.93
N HIS A 217 -1.43 4.52 11.15
CA HIS A 217 -1.72 4.01 9.83
C HIS A 217 -0.83 2.80 9.50
N PHE A 218 -1.29 1.97 8.57
CA PHE A 218 -0.48 0.98 7.87
C PHE A 218 0.45 1.68 6.88
N TRP A 219 1.71 1.27 6.82
CA TRP A 219 2.69 1.93 5.95
C TRP A 219 2.63 1.39 4.52
N SER A 220 2.06 2.19 3.62
CA SER A 220 1.58 1.73 2.32
C SER A 220 2.64 1.38 1.28
N ASN A 221 3.94 1.65 1.52
CA ASN A 221 4.99 1.18 0.60
C ASN A 221 5.04 -0.36 0.50
N PHE A 222 4.52 -1.06 1.51
CA PHE A 222 4.16 -2.47 1.43
C PHE A 222 2.64 -2.61 1.61
N GLU A 223 1.97 -3.15 0.60
CA GLU A 223 0.57 -3.54 0.66
C GLU A 223 0.35 -4.80 -0.15
N ILE A 224 -0.31 -5.80 0.42
CA ILE A 224 -0.90 -6.92 -0.33
C ILE A 224 -2.39 -6.81 -0.13
N ALA A 225 -3.14 -6.43 -1.16
CA ALA A 225 -4.55 -6.09 -0.99
C ALA A 225 -5.40 -6.44 -2.21
N SER A 226 -6.70 -6.55 -1.94
CA SER A 226 -7.76 -6.73 -2.94
C SER A 226 -8.04 -5.40 -3.64
N PHE A 227 -7.96 -5.38 -4.96
CA PHE A 227 -8.47 -4.25 -5.74
C PHE A 227 -9.98 -4.04 -5.53
N GLY A 228 -10.73 -5.11 -5.21
CA GLY A 228 -12.17 -5.03 -4.94
C GLY A 228 -12.52 -4.07 -3.80
N PHE A 229 -11.65 -3.96 -2.78
CA PHE A 229 -11.83 -2.97 -1.71
C PHE A 229 -11.79 -1.53 -2.25
N PHE A 230 -10.76 -1.20 -3.02
CA PHE A 230 -10.57 0.14 -3.60
C PHE A 230 -11.59 0.45 -4.70
N ARG A 231 -12.04 -0.57 -5.44
CA ARG A 231 -13.08 -0.46 -6.46
C ARG A 231 -14.51 -0.43 -5.87
N SER A 232 -14.68 -0.63 -4.57
CA SER A 232 -15.99 -0.55 -3.93
C SER A 232 -16.59 0.86 -4.06
N GLU A 233 -17.92 0.93 -4.17
CA GLU A 233 -18.64 2.21 -4.28
C GLU A 233 -18.32 3.14 -3.08
N THR A 234 -18.21 2.59 -1.88
CA THR A 234 -17.87 3.33 -0.67
C THR A 234 -16.49 3.96 -0.75
N TYR A 235 -15.46 3.19 -1.16
CA TYR A 235 -14.11 3.71 -1.28
C TYR A 235 -14.01 4.77 -2.37
N GLN A 236 -14.66 4.55 -3.52
CA GLN A 236 -14.68 5.53 -4.61
C GLN A 236 -15.30 6.87 -4.17
N LYS A 237 -16.46 6.84 -3.50
CA LYS A 237 -17.09 8.06 -2.97
C LYS A 237 -16.24 8.74 -1.89
N TYR A 238 -15.57 7.94 -1.05
CA TYR A 238 -14.65 8.43 -0.04
C TYR A 238 -13.46 9.16 -0.65
N PHE A 239 -12.81 8.55 -1.64
CA PHE A 239 -11.71 9.19 -2.36
C PHE A 239 -12.18 10.46 -3.08
N ASP A 240 -13.29 10.41 -3.82
CA ASP A 240 -13.82 11.57 -4.56
C ASP A 240 -14.12 12.74 -3.63
N TRP A 241 -14.64 12.47 -2.42
CA TRP A 241 -14.85 13.47 -1.38
C TRP A 241 -13.53 14.14 -0.95
N LEU A 242 -12.51 13.34 -0.63
CA LEU A 242 -11.20 13.84 -0.22
C LEU A 242 -10.50 14.61 -1.34
N ASP A 243 -10.60 14.14 -2.58
CA ASP A 243 -10.03 14.79 -3.76
C ASP A 243 -10.65 16.17 -4.01
N LYS A 244 -11.96 16.31 -3.77
CA LYS A 244 -12.66 17.61 -3.82
C LYS A 244 -12.29 18.53 -2.67
N ALA A 245 -12.01 17.99 -1.48
CA ALA A 245 -11.54 18.79 -0.35
C ALA A 245 -10.13 19.39 -0.61
N GLY A 246 -9.34 18.78 -1.48
CA GLY A 246 -8.07 19.31 -1.97
C GLY A 246 -6.90 19.18 -1.00
N GLY A 247 -7.05 18.43 0.09
CA GLY A 247 -6.01 18.27 1.12
C GLY A 247 -4.74 17.56 0.64
N PHE A 248 -4.81 16.79 -0.45
CA PHE A 248 -3.62 16.30 -1.15
C PHE A 248 -2.69 17.44 -1.59
N PHE A 249 -3.22 18.62 -1.93
CA PHE A 249 -2.46 19.75 -2.46
C PHE A 249 -2.33 20.93 -1.50
N TYR A 250 -3.37 21.22 -0.71
CA TYR A 250 -3.34 22.28 0.30
C TYR A 250 -2.67 21.85 1.61
N GLU A 251 -2.62 20.54 1.87
CA GLU A 251 -1.85 19.95 2.96
C GLU A 251 -0.79 19.01 2.35
N ARG A 252 -0.59 17.83 2.92
CA ARG A 252 0.27 16.77 2.36
C ARG A 252 -0.28 15.39 2.73
N TRP A 253 -1.56 15.17 2.43
CA TRP A 253 -2.23 13.89 2.72
C TRP A 253 -1.54 12.75 2.00
N GLY A 254 -0.95 11.84 2.78
CA GLY A 254 -0.38 10.60 2.26
C GLY A 254 -1.47 9.58 1.92
N ASP A 255 -1.18 8.71 0.96
CA ASP A 255 -2.01 7.53 0.67
C ASP A 255 -2.09 6.58 1.86
N ALA A 256 -1.00 6.43 2.62
CA ALA A 256 -0.94 5.53 3.78
C ALA A 256 -2.04 5.83 4.84
N PRO A 257 -2.18 7.06 5.38
CA PRO A 257 -3.30 7.38 6.28
C PRO A 257 -4.66 7.33 5.59
N VAL A 258 -4.77 7.69 4.30
CA VAL A 258 -6.04 7.61 3.55
C VAL A 258 -6.53 6.16 3.45
N HIS A 259 -5.66 5.22 3.05
CA HIS A 259 -5.95 3.80 2.97
C HIS A 259 -6.30 3.22 4.34
N SER A 260 -5.52 3.57 5.35
CA SER A 260 -5.68 3.03 6.70
C SER A 260 -6.99 3.46 7.36
N ILE A 261 -7.38 4.73 7.17
CA ILE A 261 -8.67 5.24 7.62
C ILE A 261 -9.80 4.50 6.90
N ALA A 262 -9.72 4.36 5.58
CA ALA A 262 -10.73 3.65 4.82
C ALA A 262 -10.84 2.17 5.24
N ALA A 263 -9.72 1.47 5.39
CA ALA A 263 -9.70 0.07 5.83
C ALA A 263 -10.30 -0.08 7.23
N SER A 264 -9.97 0.83 8.15
CA SER A 264 -10.49 0.83 9.52
C SER A 264 -12.00 1.12 9.60
N LEU A 265 -12.55 1.87 8.64
CA LEU A 265 -13.94 2.30 8.64
C LEU A 265 -14.87 1.45 7.77
N PHE A 266 -14.36 0.80 6.72
CA PHE A 266 -15.18 0.14 5.69
C PHE A 266 -14.95 -1.36 5.56
N LEU A 267 -13.92 -1.90 6.23
CA LEU A 267 -13.70 -3.35 6.35
C LEU A 267 -14.03 -3.82 7.75
N ASP A 268 -14.47 -5.08 7.86
CA ASP A 268 -14.53 -5.74 9.15
C ASP A 268 -13.09 -6.00 9.66
N LYS A 269 -12.86 -5.93 10.96
CA LYS A 269 -11.51 -5.96 11.56
C LYS A 269 -10.71 -7.21 11.17
N ASP A 270 -11.39 -8.33 10.94
CA ASP A 270 -10.80 -9.60 10.53
C ASP A 270 -10.41 -9.62 9.05
N GLN A 271 -10.83 -8.66 8.24
CA GLN A 271 -10.43 -8.54 6.83
C GLN A 271 -9.09 -7.81 6.64
N THR A 272 -8.52 -7.25 7.72
CA THR A 272 -7.14 -6.75 7.74
C THR A 272 -6.19 -7.82 8.26
N HIS A 273 -4.96 -7.87 7.73
CA HIS A 273 -3.96 -8.87 8.10
C HIS A 273 -2.57 -8.26 8.31
N PHE A 274 -1.93 -8.65 9.41
CA PHE A 274 -0.53 -8.34 9.66
C PHE A 274 0.32 -9.56 9.27
N PHE A 275 1.13 -9.41 8.24
CA PHE A 275 2.09 -10.42 7.79
C PHE A 275 3.30 -10.44 8.71
N SER A 276 3.16 -11.05 9.89
CA SER A 276 4.20 -11.11 10.93
C SER A 276 5.44 -11.92 10.54
N ASP A 277 5.37 -12.64 9.43
CA ASP A 277 6.34 -13.58 8.88
C ASP A 277 7.10 -13.02 7.67
N ILE A 278 6.60 -11.96 7.03
CA ILE A 278 7.25 -11.31 5.89
C ILE A 278 8.18 -10.20 6.38
N GLY A 279 9.43 -10.54 6.69
CA GLY A 279 10.45 -9.55 7.05
C GLY A 279 10.71 -8.56 5.91
N TYR A 280 10.69 -7.27 6.23
CA TYR A 280 10.69 -6.20 5.24
C TYR A 280 11.44 -4.96 5.74
N GLU A 281 12.20 -4.32 4.88
CA GLU A 281 12.91 -3.07 5.14
C GLU A 281 12.56 -2.05 4.05
N HIS A 282 12.08 -0.89 4.48
CA HIS A 282 12.13 0.34 3.68
C HIS A 282 12.83 1.37 4.56
N PRO A 283 14.07 1.78 4.26
CA PRO A 283 14.84 2.62 5.16
C PRO A 283 14.08 3.89 5.61
N PRO A 284 14.19 4.28 6.90
CA PRO A 284 15.02 3.68 7.94
C PRO A 284 14.31 2.57 8.75
N PHE A 285 13.11 2.15 8.34
CA PHE A 285 12.28 1.25 9.14
C PHE A 285 12.33 -0.19 8.63
N GLN A 286 12.20 -1.12 9.58
CA GLN A 286 12.26 -2.54 9.33
C GLN A 286 11.17 -3.24 10.13
N HIS A 287 10.57 -4.27 9.55
CA HIS A 287 9.83 -5.31 10.26
C HIS A 287 10.64 -6.62 10.21
N CYS A 288 10.82 -7.27 11.36
CA CYS A 288 11.52 -8.56 11.45
C CYS A 288 10.69 -9.54 12.30
N PRO A 289 10.38 -10.75 11.79
CA PRO A 289 9.58 -11.73 12.50
C PRO A 289 10.11 -12.03 13.91
N ARG A 290 9.23 -12.01 14.90
CA ARG A 290 9.58 -12.25 16.31
C ARG A 290 9.85 -13.73 16.58
N GLU A 291 8.99 -14.60 16.03
CA GLU A 291 9.05 -16.04 16.27
C GLU A 291 10.34 -16.64 15.71
N ALA A 292 11.05 -17.44 16.53
CA ALA A 292 12.34 -18.00 16.16
C ALA A 292 12.24 -18.96 14.96
N SER A 293 11.12 -19.69 14.84
CA SER A 293 10.81 -20.57 13.71
C SER A 293 10.77 -19.78 12.40
N MET A 294 10.01 -18.69 12.34
CA MET A 294 9.89 -17.82 11.16
C MET A 294 11.23 -17.13 10.85
N ARG A 295 11.93 -16.65 11.88
CA ARG A 295 13.20 -15.92 11.72
C ARG A 295 14.37 -16.78 11.25
N SER A 296 14.31 -18.10 11.39
CA SER A 296 15.36 -19.01 10.92
C SER A 296 15.68 -18.86 9.41
N LYS A 297 14.73 -18.31 8.64
CA LYS A 297 14.85 -18.06 7.20
C LYS A 297 15.02 -16.58 6.85
N CYS A 298 15.36 -15.74 7.83
CA CYS A 298 15.44 -14.29 7.69
C CYS A 298 16.86 -13.74 7.86
N LYS A 299 17.18 -12.69 7.11
CA LYS A 299 18.40 -11.87 7.18
C LYS A 299 18.09 -10.54 7.89
N CYS A 300 17.57 -10.59 9.12
CA CYS A 300 17.19 -9.39 9.90
C CYS A 300 17.42 -9.58 11.41
N SER A 301 17.49 -8.46 12.15
CA SER A 301 17.52 -8.45 13.62
C SER A 301 16.23 -7.86 14.18
N ILE A 302 15.67 -8.51 15.21
CA ILE A 302 14.51 -8.01 15.97
C ILE A 302 14.81 -6.65 16.61
N SER A 303 16.07 -6.40 17.00
CA SER A 303 16.49 -5.12 17.60
C SER A 303 16.28 -3.93 16.67
N ASN A 304 16.23 -4.16 15.36
CA ASN A 304 16.07 -3.11 14.35
C ASN A 304 14.59 -2.94 13.96
N SER A 305 13.69 -3.76 14.50
CA SER A 305 12.28 -3.75 14.12
C SER A 305 11.55 -2.54 14.72
N LEU A 306 10.79 -1.82 13.89
CA LEU A 306 9.99 -0.67 14.31
C LEU A 306 8.87 -1.09 15.26
N ASP A 307 8.34 -2.30 15.11
CA ASP A 307 7.21 -2.92 15.79
C ASP A 307 7.06 -2.59 17.30
N TYR A 308 8.19 -2.44 18.00
CA TYR A 308 8.26 -2.22 19.46
C TYR A 308 8.71 -0.81 19.86
N SER A 309 8.93 0.07 18.89
CA SER A 309 9.25 1.48 19.13
C SER A 309 8.01 2.27 19.56
N SER A 310 8.23 3.45 20.13
CA SER A 310 7.14 4.38 20.50
C SER A 310 6.32 4.86 19.30
N ASN A 311 6.90 4.82 18.10
CA ASN A 311 6.24 5.29 16.88
C ASN A 311 5.47 4.17 16.17
N SER A 312 5.54 2.93 16.65
CA SER A 312 4.78 1.80 16.10
C SER A 312 3.33 1.83 16.57
N CYS A 313 2.44 1.47 15.66
CA CYS A 313 1.01 1.29 15.94
C CYS A 313 0.60 -0.19 16.03
N LEU A 314 1.55 -1.12 15.92
CA LEU A 314 1.26 -2.55 15.86
C LEU A 314 0.61 -3.05 17.16
N GLY A 315 1.05 -2.53 18.31
CA GLY A 315 0.44 -2.88 19.60
C GLY A 315 -1.04 -2.46 19.71
N LEU A 316 -1.40 -1.29 19.16
CA LEU A 316 -2.78 -0.83 19.11
C LEU A 316 -3.61 -1.67 18.14
N TYR A 317 -3.03 -2.05 16.99
CA TYR A 317 -3.65 -2.94 16.02
C TYR A 317 -3.95 -4.33 16.62
N ILE A 318 -2.97 -4.98 17.24
CA ILE A 318 -3.18 -6.31 17.84
C ILE A 318 -4.23 -6.24 18.95
N LYS A 319 -4.18 -5.21 19.81
CA LYS A 319 -5.12 -5.05 20.92
C LYS A 319 -6.57 -4.84 20.47
N SER A 320 -6.79 -4.25 19.30
CA SER A 320 -8.12 -3.95 18.76
C SER A 320 -8.74 -5.12 17.98
N LEU A 321 -7.98 -6.18 17.71
CA LEU A 321 -8.52 -7.43 17.17
C LEU A 321 -9.19 -8.29 18.24
N LEU A 322 -8.70 -8.22 19.50
CA LEU A 322 -9.30 -8.84 20.68
C LEU A 322 -10.66 -8.20 21.00
#